data_AF-A0A847X8G4-F1
#
_entry.id   AF-A0A847X8G4-F1
#
_cell.length_a   1.000
_cell.length_b   1.000
_cell.length_c   1.000
_cell.angle_alpha   90.00
_cell.angle_beta   90.00
_cell.angle_gamma   90.00
#
_symmetry.space_group_name_H-M   'P 1'
#
loop_
_entity.id
_entity.type
_entity.pdbx_description
1 polymer ?
#
loop_
_entity_poly.entity_id
_entity_poly.type
_entity_poly.pdbx_seq_one_letter_code
_entity_poly.pdbx_strand_id
1 'polypeptide(L)'
;MKEKSSVVKITWKSSLFIILCILAATLVFPNILDLLGLKLYPLRVLIIALATGWSISYTLYFRETNRGYTRGFWIVLILISILAGYISYFWVYDIYYL
;
A
#
# COMPACT_ATOMS: atom_id res chain seq x y z
N MET A 1 10.43 19.15 -29.67
CA MET A 1 9.67 18.77 -28.45
C MET A 1 9.96 17.30 -28.17
N LYS A 2 10.76 16.97 -27.15
CA LYS A 2 10.94 15.56 -26.73
C LYS A 2 9.77 15.21 -25.82
N GLU A 3 8.84 14.40 -26.31
CA GLU A 3 7.85 13.71 -25.47
C GLU A 3 8.60 12.93 -24.39
N LYS A 4 8.58 13.46 -23.17
CA LYS A 4 9.14 12.81 -22.00
C LYS A 4 8.12 11.77 -21.57
N SER A 5 8.17 10.60 -22.21
CA SER A 5 7.58 9.36 -21.69
C SER A 5 8.11 9.18 -20.26
N SER A 6 7.35 9.68 -19.30
CA SER A 6 7.72 9.80 -17.89
C SER A 6 7.25 8.55 -17.15
N VAL A 7 7.55 7.38 -17.72
CA VAL A 7 7.42 6.13 -17.00
C VAL A 7 8.42 6.20 -15.85
N VAL A 8 7.90 6.41 -14.63
CA VAL A 8 8.69 6.40 -13.42
C VAL A 8 9.32 5.01 -13.33
N LYS A 9 10.63 4.92 -13.60
CA LYS A 9 11.36 3.66 -13.48
C LYS A 9 11.54 3.41 -12.00
N ILE A 10 10.83 2.44 -11.44
CA ILE A 10 11.02 2.04 -10.06
C ILE A 10 12.40 1.38 -9.96
N THR A 11 13.32 2.00 -9.21
CA THR A 11 14.63 1.42 -8.93
C THR A 11 14.49 0.15 -8.07
N TRP A 12 15.34 -0.85 -8.27
CA TRP A 12 15.31 -2.12 -7.51
C TRP A 12 15.27 -1.93 -5.98
N LYS A 13 16.02 -0.95 -5.46
CA LYS A 13 16.04 -0.58 -4.04
C LYS A 13 14.70 -0.03 -3.54
N SER A 14 13.95 0.62 -4.42
CA SER A 14 12.62 1.18 -4.16
C SER A 14 11.58 0.04 -4.09
N SER A 15 11.63 -0.91 -5.02
CA SER A 15 10.75 -2.10 -5.01
C SER A 15 10.91 -2.94 -3.74
N LEU A 16 12.15 -3.18 -3.29
CA LEU A 16 12.40 -3.94 -2.05
C LEU A 16 11.79 -3.28 -0.82
N PHE A 17 11.79 -1.95 -0.75
CA PHE A 17 11.20 -1.22 0.36
C PHE A 17 9.67 -1.29 0.36
N ILE A 18 9.05 -1.21 -0.82
CA ILE A 18 7.60 -1.40 -0.96
C ILE A 18 7.23 -2.79 -0.47
N ILE A 19 7.94 -3.83 -0.92
CA ILE A 19 7.69 -5.22 -0.53
C ILE A 19 7.85 -5.39 0.99
N LEU A 20 8.91 -4.84 1.59
CA LEU A 20 9.14 -4.91 3.05
C LEU A 20 8.03 -4.21 3.84
N CYS A 21 7.59 -3.03 3.41
CA CYS A 21 6.47 -2.32 4.05
C CYS A 21 5.16 -3.13 3.96
N ILE A 22 4.87 -3.71 2.80
CA ILE A 22 3.66 -4.52 2.60
C ILE A 22 3.72 -5.78 3.45
N LEU A 23 4.85 -6.50 3.47
CA LEU A 23 5.05 -7.67 4.32
C LEU A 23 4.91 -7.33 5.80
N ALA A 24 5.46 -6.20 6.24
CA ALA A 24 5.28 -5.74 7.62
C ALA A 24 3.79 -5.47 7.92
N ALA A 25 3.08 -4.80 7.01
CA ALA A 25 1.65 -4.52 7.17
C ALA A 25 0.79 -5.80 7.16
N THR A 26 1.15 -6.82 6.39
CA THR A 26 0.37 -8.07 6.31
C THR A 26 0.76 -9.10 7.36
N LEU A 27 1.95 -9.05 7.97
CA LEU A 27 2.37 -10.03 8.99
C LEU A 27 2.34 -9.45 10.40
N VAL A 28 2.84 -8.23 10.60
CA VAL A 28 2.96 -7.64 11.94
C VAL A 28 1.60 -7.16 12.44
N PHE A 29 0.85 -6.52 11.56
CA PHE A 29 -0.43 -5.91 11.91
C PHE A 29 -1.53 -6.90 12.33
N PRO A 30 -1.77 -8.02 11.62
CA PRO A 30 -2.73 -9.00 12.09
C PRO A 30 -2.32 -9.63 13.42
N ASN A 31 -1.04 -9.95 13.62
CA ASN A 31 -0.56 -10.51 14.89
C ASN A 31 -0.79 -9.57 16.07
N ILE A 32 -0.59 -8.26 15.90
CA ILE A 32 -0.91 -7.26 16.92
C ILE A 32 -2.41 -7.20 17.19
N LEU A 33 -3.24 -7.24 16.15
CA LEU A 33 -4.70 -7.21 16.30
C LEU A 33 -5.25 -8.47 16.99
N ASP A 34 -4.66 -9.63 16.73
CA ASP A 34 -4.99 -10.88 17.43
C ASP A 34 -4.59 -10.82 18.90
N LEU A 35 -3.41 -10.24 19.20
CA LEU A 35 -2.96 -10.05 20.58
C LEU A 35 -3.92 -9.15 21.38
N LEU A 36 -4.56 -8.18 20.72
CA LEU A 36 -5.56 -7.28 21.31
C LEU A 36 -6.95 -7.91 21.40
N GLY A 37 -7.14 -9.15 20.92
CA GLY A 37 -8.43 -9.86 20.92
C GLY A 37 -9.49 -9.25 19.99
N LEU A 38 -9.10 -8.31 19.13
CA LEU A 38 -10.02 -7.59 18.24
C LEU A 38 -10.12 -8.33 16.92
N LYS A 39 -11.18 -9.13 16.75
CA LYS A 39 -11.62 -9.70 15.45
C LYS A 39 -12.24 -8.62 14.55
N LEU A 40 -11.59 -7.47 14.44
CA LEU A 40 -11.99 -6.37 13.57
C LEU A 40 -11.37 -6.56 12.18
N TYR A 41 -11.92 -7.52 11.44
CA TYR A 41 -11.59 -7.77 10.03
C TYR A 41 -11.62 -6.52 9.13
N PRO A 42 -12.65 -5.65 9.19
CA PRO A 42 -12.64 -4.42 8.38
C PRO A 42 -11.49 -3.48 8.73
N LEU A 43 -11.05 -3.47 10.00
CA LEU A 43 -9.91 -2.65 10.43
C LEU A 43 -8.60 -3.19 9.86
N ARG A 44 -8.40 -4.52 9.83
CA ARG A 44 -7.24 -5.15 9.15
C ARG A 44 -7.16 -4.74 7.68
N VAL A 45 -8.28 -4.85 6.96
CA VAL A 45 -8.37 -4.49 5.54
C VAL A 45 -8.02 -3.02 5.32
N LEU A 46 -8.56 -2.12 6.13
CA LEU A 46 -8.34 -0.68 6.01
C LEU A 46 -6.87 -0.31 6.25
N ILE A 47 -6.22 -0.94 7.22
CA ILE A 47 -4.81 -0.68 7.54
C ILE A 47 -3.90 -1.21 6.45
N ILE A 48 -4.14 -2.43 5.95
CA ILE A 48 -3.38 -2.99 4.83
C ILE A 48 -3.54 -2.08 3.61
N ALA A 49 -4.77 -1.66 3.28
CA ALA A 49 -5.05 -0.75 2.18
C ALA A 49 -4.24 0.56 2.27
N LEU A 50 -4.32 1.23 3.43
CA LEU A 50 -3.61 2.49 3.66
C LEU A 50 -2.10 2.33 3.69
N ALA A 51 -1.57 1.29 4.33
CA ALA A 51 -0.13 1.03 4.37
C ALA A 51 0.42 0.77 2.97
N THR A 52 -0.31 0.00 2.15
CA THR A 52 0.08 -0.31 0.77
C THR A 52 0.03 0.95 -0.11
N GLY A 53 -1.06 1.72 -0.04
CA GLY A 53 -1.20 2.99 -0.74
C GLY A 53 -0.16 4.02 -0.33
N TRP A 54 0.14 4.12 0.96
CA TRP A 54 1.18 5.01 1.48
C TRP A 54 2.57 4.57 1.02
N SER A 55 2.92 3.29 1.11
CA SER A 55 4.24 2.78 0.72
C SER A 55 4.53 3.03 -0.76
N ILE A 56 3.55 2.76 -1.63
CA ILE A 56 3.68 2.93 -3.07
C ILE A 56 3.76 4.42 -3.42
N SER A 57 2.83 5.25 -2.92
CA SER A 57 2.81 6.69 -3.20
C SER A 57 4.07 7.39 -2.66
N TYR A 58 4.53 7.03 -1.46
CA TYR A 58 5.76 7.56 -0.86
C TYR A 58 6.97 7.20 -1.71
N THR A 59 7.07 5.95 -2.16
CA THR A 59 8.20 5.51 -2.98
C THR A 59 8.22 6.22 -4.34
N LEU A 60 7.07 6.37 -5.00
CA LEU A 60 6.94 7.04 -6.29
C LEU A 60 7.29 8.54 -6.23
N TYR A 61 6.76 9.27 -5.24
CA TYR A 61 6.87 10.73 -5.21
C TYR A 61 8.06 11.25 -4.40
N PHE A 62 8.37 10.64 -3.26
CA PHE A 62 9.50 11.05 -2.44
C PHE A 62 10.81 10.41 -2.90
N ARG A 63 10.82 9.09 -3.08
CA ARG A 63 12.07 8.37 -3.32
C ARG A 63 12.55 8.47 -4.77
N GLU A 64 11.65 8.31 -5.73
CA GLU A 64 12.04 8.26 -7.15
C GLU A 64 11.97 9.63 -7.85
N THR A 65 10.93 10.43 -7.55
CA THR A 65 10.71 11.69 -8.26
C THR A 65 11.13 12.93 -7.46
N ASN A 66 11.43 12.78 -6.16
CA ASN A 66 11.75 13.88 -5.23
C ASN A 66 10.78 15.08 -5.31
N ARG A 67 9.53 14.83 -5.73
CA ARG A 67 8.49 15.83 -5.98
C ARG A 67 7.71 16.21 -4.71
N GLY A 68 7.91 15.46 -3.63
CA GLY A 68 7.20 15.66 -2.35
C GLY A 68 5.69 15.44 -2.47
N TYR A 69 4.91 16.10 -1.60
CA TYR A 69 3.45 16.01 -1.56
C TYR A 69 2.78 16.80 -2.69
N THR A 70 2.81 16.28 -3.92
CA THR A 70 2.10 16.89 -5.06
C THR A 70 0.63 16.44 -5.13
N ARG A 71 -0.24 17.14 -5.88
CA ARG A 71 -1.63 16.67 -6.13
C ARG A 71 -1.70 15.24 -6.70
N GLY A 72 -0.74 14.86 -7.53
CA GLY A 72 -0.62 13.50 -8.05
C GLY A 72 -0.33 12.45 -6.98
N PHE A 73 0.37 12.81 -5.90
CA PHE A 73 0.63 11.89 -4.77
C PHE A 73 -0.68 11.46 -4.12
N TRP A 74 -1.57 12.42 -3.84
CA TRP A 74 -2.87 12.15 -3.26
C TRP A 74 -3.76 11.31 -4.17
N ILE A 75 -3.73 11.56 -5.49
CA ILE A 75 -4.48 10.75 -6.47
C ILE A 75 -3.99 9.30 -6.46
N VAL A 76 -2.67 9.08 -6.53
CA VAL A 76 -2.10 7.73 -6.53
C VAL A 76 -2.33 7.03 -5.20
N LEU A 77 -2.21 7.75 -4.07
CA LEU A 77 -2.48 7.20 -2.75
C LEU A 77 -3.92 6.70 -2.64
N ILE A 78 -4.90 7.51 -3.05
CA ILE A 78 -6.32 7.15 -2.99
C ILE A 78 -6.59 5.96 -3.93
N LEU A 79 -6.12 6.02 -5.17
CA LEU A 79 -6.35 4.97 -6.16
C LEU A 79 -5.76 3.63 -5.70
N ILE A 80 -4.50 3.62 -5.27
CA ILE A 80 -3.82 2.40 -4.81
C ILE A 80 -4.44 1.89 -3.51
N SER A 81 -4.81 2.78 -2.57
CA SER A 81 -5.46 2.36 -1.32
C SER A 81 -6.81 1.71 -1.60
N ILE A 82 -7.60 2.23 -2.54
CA ILE A 82 -8.88 1.62 -2.92
C ILE A 82 -8.66 0.23 -3.53
N LEU A 83 -7.72 0.10 -4.48
CA LEU A 83 -7.40 -1.21 -5.07
C LEU A 83 -6.91 -2.21 -4.01
N ALA A 84 -5.96 -1.81 -3.17
CA ALA A 84 -5.42 -2.66 -2.12
C ALA A 84 -6.48 -3.05 -1.09
N GLY A 85 -7.39 -2.13 -0.76
CA GLY A 85 -8.54 -2.41 0.11
C GLY A 85 -9.50 -3.42 -0.50
N TYR A 86 -9.78 -3.33 -1.80
CA TYR A 86 -10.63 -4.30 -2.49
C TYR A 86 -9.99 -5.70 -2.49
N ILE A 87 -8.70 -5.78 -2.80
CA ILE A 87 -7.94 -7.04 -2.80
C ILE A 87 -7.91 -7.64 -1.38
N SER A 88 -7.60 -6.82 -0.38
CA SER A 88 -7.54 -7.28 1.01
C SER A 88 -8.92 -7.65 1.54
N TYR A 89 -10.00 -7.01 1.09
CA TYR A 89 -11.37 -7.38 1.43
C TYR A 89 -11.68 -8.78 0.91
N PHE A 90 -11.43 -9.04 -0.38
CA PHE A 90 -11.57 -10.39 -0.94
C PHE A 90 -10.74 -11.40 -0.17
N TRP A 91 -9.47 -11.09 0.11
CA TRP A 91 -8.59 -12.04 0.76
C TRP A 91 -9.01 -12.37 2.20
N VAL A 92 -9.41 -11.36 2.98
CA VAL A 92 -9.88 -11.58 4.35
C VAL A 92 -11.22 -12.31 4.35
N TYR A 93 -12.17 -11.95 3.50
CA TYR A 93 -13.47 -12.62 3.49
C TYR A 93 -13.41 -14.05 2.93
N ASP A 94 -12.56 -14.32 1.94
CA ASP A 94 -12.38 -15.67 1.36
C ASP A 94 -11.71 -16.64 2.35
N ILE A 95 -10.76 -16.15 3.17
CA ILE A 95 -10.14 -16.94 4.25
C ILE A 95 -11.12 -17.34 5.36
N TYR A 96 -12.17 -16.55 5.61
CA TYR A 96 -13.11 -16.80 6.71
C TYR A 96 -14.41 -17.50 6.30
N TYR A 97 -14.72 -17.61 5.00
CA TYR A 97 -15.95 -18.24 4.49
C TYR A 97 -15.76 -19.65 3.91
N LEU A 98 -14.53 -20.18 3.92
CA LEU A 98 -14.19 -21.58 3.62
C LEU A 98 -13.82 -22.34 4.90
#